data_AF-A0A7K1JZ53-F1
#
_entry.id   AF-A0A7K1JZ53-F1
#
_cell.length_a   1.000
_cell.length_b   1.000
_cell.length_c   1.000
_cell.angle_alpha   90.00
_cell.angle_beta   90.00
_cell.angle_gamma   90.00
#
_symmetry.space_group_name_H-M   'P 1'
#
loop_
_entity.id
_entity.type
_entity.pdbx_description
1 polymer ?
#
loop_
_entity_poly.entity_id
_entity_poly.type
_entity_poly.pdbx_seq_one_letter_code
_entity_poly.pdbx_strand_id
1 'polypeptide(L)'
;MPSPNGEESKTRADKLGVHVGIYVVVSSLLLTAGAVVSFMWFFAATMASDGCHGNDADYICTVEGQHWALVLPVVAFVAAAVVAFVSPICVAAFKWYPALIWIGVPLTIGAYVVAPKVANWGRLQEIW
;
A
#
# COMPACT_ATOMS: atom_id res chain seq x y z
N MET A 1 25.89 -42.00 7.69
CA MET A 1 25.88 -40.73 8.44
C MET A 1 25.37 -39.65 7.50
N PRO A 2 24.27 -38.95 7.82
CA PRO A 2 23.81 -37.82 7.03
C PRO A 2 24.90 -36.74 7.00
N SER A 3 25.11 -36.12 5.84
CA SER A 3 26.11 -35.07 5.67
C SER A 3 25.70 -33.83 6.51
N PRO A 4 26.61 -33.26 7.32
CA PRO A 4 26.31 -32.09 8.16
C PRO A 4 25.78 -30.89 7.35
N ASN A 5 26.13 -30.82 6.05
CA ASN A 5 25.73 -29.74 5.15
C ASN A 5 24.23 -29.80 4.79
N GLY A 6 23.58 -30.96 4.88
CA GLY A 6 22.17 -31.14 4.53
C GLY A 6 21.20 -30.66 5.61
N GLU A 7 21.56 -30.82 6.88
CA GLU A 7 20.75 -30.33 8.00
C GLU A 7 20.80 -28.81 8.11
N GLU A 8 21.95 -28.20 7.78
CA GLU A 8 22.12 -26.75 7.80
C GLU A 8 21.32 -26.06 6.68
N SER A 9 21.29 -26.65 5.48
CA SER A 9 20.51 -26.13 4.35
C SER A 9 18.99 -26.18 4.62
N LYS A 10 18.52 -27.28 5.22
CA LYS A 10 17.11 -27.45 5.60
C LYS A 10 16.69 -26.44 6.66
N THR A 11 17.50 -26.28 7.70
CA THR A 11 17.26 -25.32 8.79
C THR A 11 17.20 -23.87 8.27
N ARG A 12 18.04 -23.52 7.29
CA ARG A 12 18.03 -22.18 6.66
C ARG A 12 16.76 -21.96 5.82
N ALA A 13 16.30 -22.97 5.07
CA ALA A 13 15.07 -22.89 4.28
C ALA A 13 13.83 -22.76 5.17
N ASP A 14 13.75 -23.52 6.26
CA ASP A 14 12.64 -23.45 7.22
C ASP A 14 12.56 -22.06 7.89
N LYS A 15 13.69 -21.50 8.31
CA LYS A 15 13.74 -20.13 8.86
C LYS A 15 13.32 -19.07 7.84
N LEU A 16 13.71 -19.22 6.57
CA LEU A 16 13.31 -18.32 5.49
C LEU A 16 11.80 -18.37 5.25
N GLY A 17 11.23 -19.57 5.21
CA GLY A 17 9.79 -19.78 5.04
C GLY A 17 8.98 -19.12 6.16
N VAL A 18 9.43 -19.22 7.41
CA VAL A 18 8.79 -18.53 8.54
C VAL A 18 8.85 -17.01 8.40
N HIS A 19 9.99 -16.43 7.98
CA HIS A 19 10.11 -14.98 7.78
C HIS A 19 9.19 -14.47 6.67
N VAL A 20 9.11 -15.17 5.55
CA VAL A 20 8.19 -14.84 4.46
C VAL A 20 6.74 -14.98 4.91
N GLY A 21 6.41 -16.06 5.63
CA GLY A 21 5.07 -16.26 6.18
C GLY A 21 4.63 -15.13 7.12
N ILE A 22 5.50 -14.75 8.07
CA ILE A 22 5.24 -13.62 8.98
C ILE A 22 5.09 -12.31 8.19
N TYR A 23 5.96 -12.06 7.21
CA TYR A 23 5.86 -10.86 6.37
C TYR A 23 4.52 -10.80 5.64
N VAL A 24 4.07 -11.90 5.03
CA VAL A 24 2.77 -11.96 4.34
C VAL A 24 1.63 -11.67 5.31
N VAL A 25 1.66 -12.22 6.53
CA VAL A 25 0.65 -11.93 7.56
C VAL A 25 0.66 -10.45 7.93
N VAL A 26 1.82 -9.87 8.23
CA VAL A 26 1.96 -8.47 8.62
C VAL A 26 1.49 -7.53 7.50
N SER A 27 1.95 -7.76 6.27
CA SER A 27 1.53 -6.99 5.10
C SER A 27 0.03 -7.13 4.82
N SER A 28 -0.55 -8.32 5.01
CA SER A 28 -2.00 -8.53 4.84
C SER A 28 -2.81 -7.77 5.89
N LEU A 29 -2.36 -7.75 7.15
CA LEU A 29 -2.99 -6.97 8.22
C LEU A 29 -2.90 -5.47 7.93
N LEU A 30 -1.74 -4.99 7.48
CA LEU A 30 -1.55 -3.60 7.07
C LEU A 30 -2.42 -3.21 5.88
N LEU A 31 -2.52 -4.06 4.87
CA LEU A 31 -3.40 -3.83 3.71
C LEU A 31 -4.87 -3.85 4.12
N THR A 32 -5.27 -4.73 5.04
CA THR A 32 -6.63 -4.73 5.58
C THR A 32 -6.94 -3.43 6.30
N ALA A 33 -6.03 -2.96 7.16
CA ALA A 33 -6.18 -1.67 7.83
C ALA A 33 -6.22 -0.51 6.81
N GLY A 34 -5.33 -0.51 5.81
CA GLY A 34 -5.32 0.48 4.74
C GLY A 34 -6.61 0.47 3.91
N ALA A 35 -7.18 -0.71 3.65
CA ALA A 35 -8.47 -0.85 2.96
C ALA A 35 -9.61 -0.26 3.80
N VAL A 36 -9.65 -0.52 5.10
CA VAL A 36 -10.64 0.07 6.02
C VAL A 36 -10.51 1.60 6.04
N VAL A 37 -9.30 2.14 6.15
CA VAL A 37 -9.07 3.59 6.13
C VAL A 37 -9.48 4.19 4.79
N SER A 38 -9.14 3.54 3.67
CA SER A 38 -9.53 3.98 2.32
C SER A 38 -11.05 3.94 2.15
N PHE A 39 -11.72 2.91 2.66
CA PHE A 39 -13.17 2.82 2.66
C PHE A 39 -13.83 3.92 3.50
N MET A 40 -13.30 4.19 4.70
CA MET A 40 -13.79 5.29 5.54
C MET A 40 -13.60 6.65 4.87
N TRP A 41 -12.49 6.85 4.16
CA TRP A 41 -12.28 8.05 3.35
C TRP A 41 -13.35 8.14 2.25
N PHE A 42 -13.55 7.08 1.47
CA PHE A 42 -14.60 7.02 0.44
C PHE A 42 -15.96 7.39 0.99
N PHE A 43 -16.33 6.81 2.13
CA PHE A 43 -17.60 7.08 2.80
C PHE A 43 -17.71 8.54 3.24
N ALA A 44 -16.64 9.09 3.82
CA ALA A 44 -16.59 10.51 4.19
C ALA A 44 -16.73 11.44 2.98
N ALA A 45 -16.11 11.09 1.84
CA ALA A 45 -16.23 11.86 0.60
C ALA A 45 -17.68 11.87 0.08
N THR A 46 -18.37 10.73 0.11
CA THR A 46 -19.79 10.67 -0.29
C THR A 46 -20.70 11.47 0.64
N MET A 47 -20.48 11.39 1.96
CA MET A 47 -21.27 12.16 2.93
C MET A 47 -21.00 13.66 2.82
N ALA A 48 -19.76 14.06 2.49
CA ALA A 48 -19.41 15.45 2.25
C ALA A 48 -20.09 16.02 0.99
N SER A 49 -20.38 15.19 -0.01
CA SER A 49 -21.09 15.62 -1.22
C SER A 49 -22.61 15.72 -1.08
N ASP A 50 -23.21 15.06 -0.08
CA ASP A 50 -24.67 15.06 0.10
C ASP A 50 -25.24 16.45 0.43
N GLY A 51 -24.40 17.33 1.01
CA GLY A 51 -24.78 18.70 1.35
C GLY A 51 -24.69 19.69 0.19
N CYS A 52 -24.23 19.26 -0.99
CA CYS A 52 -24.01 20.15 -2.12
C CYS A 52 -25.33 20.57 -2.77
N HIS A 53 -25.71 21.82 -2.56
CA HIS A 53 -26.83 22.46 -3.21
C HIS A 53 -26.33 23.39 -4.32
N GLY A 54 -27.17 23.68 -5.32
CA GLY A 54 -26.76 24.21 -6.64
C GLY A 54 -26.04 25.56 -6.67
N ASN A 55 -25.83 26.22 -5.52
CA ASN A 55 -25.09 27.47 -5.38
C ASN A 55 -23.82 27.35 -4.50
N ASP A 56 -23.49 26.15 -4.00
CA ASP A 56 -22.30 25.94 -3.18
C ASP A 56 -21.03 25.98 -4.03
N ALA A 57 -20.11 26.89 -3.68
CA ALA A 57 -18.83 27.07 -4.36
C ALA A 57 -17.70 26.19 -3.79
N ASP A 58 -18.02 25.33 -2.81
CA ASP A 58 -17.01 24.46 -2.22
C ASP A 58 -16.50 23.45 -3.25
N TYR A 59 -15.18 23.26 -3.27
CA TYR A 59 -14.51 22.41 -4.26
C TYR A 59 -15.10 21.00 -4.30
N ILE A 60 -15.49 20.44 -3.14
CA ILE A 60 -16.10 19.11 -3.02
C ILE A 60 -17.47 19.00 -3.73
N CYS A 61 -18.13 20.12 -4.01
CA CYS A 61 -19.39 20.19 -4.74
C CYS A 61 -19.24 20.30 -6.25
N THR A 62 -18.01 20.42 -6.75
CA THR A 62 -17.71 20.36 -8.18
C THR A 62 -17.52 18.90 -8.62
N VAL A 63 -17.82 18.61 -9.90
CA VAL A 63 -17.58 17.28 -10.50
C VAL A 63 -16.10 16.88 -10.36
N GLU A 64 -15.19 17.85 -10.54
CA GLU A 64 -13.76 17.63 -10.39
C GLU A 64 -13.41 17.25 -8.93
N GLY A 65 -13.91 18.00 -7.94
CA GLY A 65 -13.64 17.71 -6.54
C GLY A 65 -14.17 16.36 -6.07
N GLN A 66 -15.36 15.97 -6.51
CA GLN A 66 -15.92 14.64 -6.24
C GLN A 66 -15.09 13.53 -6.87
N HIS A 67 -14.69 13.70 -8.14
CA HIS A 67 -13.83 12.73 -8.83
C HIS A 67 -12.54 12.49 -8.05
N TRP A 68 -11.84 13.56 -7.67
CA TRP A 68 -10.55 13.43 -6.96
C TRP A 68 -10.71 12.91 -5.53
N ALA A 69 -11.79 13.28 -4.82
CA ALA A 69 -12.07 12.75 -3.50
C ALA A 69 -12.29 11.22 -3.50
N LEU A 70 -12.82 10.68 -4.60
CA LEU A 70 -12.97 9.24 -4.82
C LEU A 70 -11.68 8.56 -5.31
N VAL A 71 -10.87 9.23 -6.15
CA VAL A 71 -9.66 8.63 -6.73
C VAL A 71 -8.50 8.53 -5.74
N LEU A 72 -8.31 9.54 -4.88
CA LEU A 72 -7.19 9.58 -3.93
C LEU A 72 -7.07 8.36 -2.99
N PRO A 73 -8.15 7.86 -2.35
CA PRO A 73 -8.06 6.65 -1.54
C PRO A 73 -7.70 5.40 -2.36
N VAL A 74 -8.14 5.30 -3.62
CA VAL A 74 -7.74 4.20 -4.52
C VAL A 74 -6.26 4.27 -4.82
N VAL A 75 -5.75 5.45 -5.18
CA VAL A 75 -4.31 5.65 -5.47
C VAL A 75 -3.46 5.28 -4.26
N ALA A 76 -3.87 5.71 -3.06
CA ALA A 76 -3.18 5.36 -1.81
C ALA A 76 -3.13 3.84 -1.59
N PHE A 77 -4.27 3.16 -1.72
CA PHE A 77 -4.36 1.72 -1.51
C PHE A 77 -3.58 0.91 -2.56
N VAL A 78 -3.73 1.25 -3.85
CA VAL A 78 -3.04 0.55 -4.94
C VAL A 78 -1.53 0.72 -4.83
N ALA A 79 -1.05 1.93 -4.52
CA ALA A 79 0.38 2.17 -4.33
C ALA A 79 0.95 1.31 -3.19
N ALA A 80 0.24 1.23 -2.06
CA ALA A 80 0.63 0.38 -0.94
C ALA A 80 0.64 -1.11 -1.32
N ALA A 81 -0.40 -1.58 -2.00
CA ALA A 81 -0.49 -2.96 -2.47
C ALA A 81 0.69 -3.32 -3.40
N VAL A 82 0.98 -2.48 -4.39
CA VAL A 82 2.09 -2.70 -5.33
C VAL A 82 3.42 -2.81 -4.59
N VAL A 83 3.72 -1.88 -3.68
CA VAL A 83 4.97 -1.90 -2.91
C VAL A 83 5.08 -3.14 -2.01
N ALA A 84 3.97 -3.54 -1.39
CA ALA A 84 3.91 -4.74 -0.54
C ALA A 84 4.20 -6.03 -1.33
N PHE A 85 3.84 -6.12 -2.60
CA PHE A 85 4.14 -7.28 -3.46
C PHE A 85 5.52 -7.20 -4.11
N VAL A 86 5.97 -6.00 -4.50
CA VAL A 86 7.28 -5.83 -5.15
C VAL A 86 8.43 -6.19 -4.19
N SER A 87 8.33 -5.87 -2.91
CA SER A 87 9.38 -6.15 -1.93
C SER A 87 9.75 -7.66 -1.83
N PRO A 88 8.81 -8.60 -1.59
CA PRO A 88 9.12 -10.02 -1.56
C PRO A 88 9.55 -10.57 -2.94
N ILE A 89 8.98 -10.08 -4.04
CA ILE A 89 9.36 -10.48 -5.40
C ILE A 89 10.81 -10.13 -5.68
N CYS A 90 11.25 -8.91 -5.34
CA CYS A 90 12.64 -8.48 -5.51
C CYS A 90 13.60 -9.31 -4.65
N VAL A 91 13.26 -9.55 -3.38
CA VAL A 91 14.12 -10.37 -2.50
C VAL A 91 14.26 -11.79 -3.05
N ALA A 92 13.18 -12.38 -3.56
CA ALA A 92 13.18 -13.71 -4.17
C ALA A 92 13.96 -13.76 -5.50
N ALA A 93 13.72 -12.79 -6.39
CA ALA A 93 14.33 -12.75 -7.73
C ALA A 93 15.84 -12.47 -7.67
N PHE A 94 16.26 -11.53 -6.84
CA PHE A 94 17.67 -11.13 -6.74
C PHE A 94 18.46 -11.91 -5.68
N LYS A 95 17.83 -12.85 -4.97
CA LYS A 95 18.44 -13.64 -3.87
C LYS A 95 19.11 -12.76 -2.81
N TRP A 96 18.48 -11.64 -2.49
CA TRP A 96 18.98 -10.68 -1.51
C TRP A 96 18.88 -11.22 -0.09
N TYR A 97 19.60 -10.58 0.85
CA TYR A 97 19.53 -10.93 2.27
C TYR A 97 18.07 -10.89 2.73
N PRO A 98 17.53 -11.98 3.32
CA PRO A 98 16.10 -12.07 3.63
C PRO A 98 15.64 -11.06 4.69
N ALA A 99 16.56 -10.52 5.48
CA ALA A 99 16.30 -9.41 6.38
C ALA A 99 15.82 -8.13 5.65
N LEU A 100 16.16 -7.96 4.37
CA LEU A 100 15.76 -6.79 3.57
C LEU A 100 14.26 -6.77 3.24
N ILE A 101 13.54 -7.89 3.39
CA ILE A 101 12.08 -7.91 3.21
C ILE A 101 11.37 -6.95 4.17
N TRP A 102 11.97 -6.72 5.35
CA TRP A 102 11.42 -5.82 6.36
C TRP A 102 11.49 -4.35 5.96
N ILE A 103 12.33 -3.97 5.00
CA ILE A 103 12.34 -2.62 4.42
C ILE A 103 11.05 -2.37 3.64
N GLY A 104 10.42 -3.42 3.11
CA GLY A 104 9.14 -3.33 2.40
C GLY A 104 8.00 -2.79 3.28
N VAL A 105 8.01 -3.06 4.59
CA VAL A 105 6.94 -2.62 5.52
C VAL A 105 6.88 -1.09 5.65
N PRO A 106 7.95 -0.38 6.09
CA PRO A 106 7.93 1.07 6.16
C PRO A 106 7.77 1.70 4.77
N LEU A 107 8.28 1.07 3.71
CA LEU A 107 8.09 1.55 2.34
C LEU A 107 6.62 1.50 1.91
N THR A 108 5.89 0.43 2.27
CA THR A 108 4.46 0.27 2.01
C THR A 108 3.64 1.34 2.73
N ILE A 109 3.95 1.59 4.00
CA ILE A 109 3.31 2.65 4.79
C ILE A 109 3.61 4.02 4.18
N GLY A 110 4.86 4.28 3.81
CA GLY A 110 5.27 5.49 3.13
C GLY A 110 4.53 5.70 1.81
N ALA A 111 4.42 4.66 0.99
CA ALA A 111 3.69 4.70 -0.28
C ALA A 111 2.21 5.05 -0.08
N TYR A 112 1.54 4.46 0.91
CA TYR A 112 0.15 4.78 1.24
C TYR A 112 -0.06 6.26 1.55
N VAL A 113 0.86 6.89 2.29
CA VAL A 113 0.75 8.30 2.70
C VAL A 113 1.20 9.27 1.60
N VAL A 114 2.28 8.94 0.89
CA VAL A 114 2.93 9.84 -0.08
C VAL A 114 2.21 9.82 -1.43
N ALA A 115 1.70 8.66 -1.88
CA ALA A 115 1.02 8.55 -3.17
C ALA A 115 -0.12 9.57 -3.39
N PRO A 116 -1.08 9.76 -2.46
CA PRO A 116 -2.13 10.75 -2.65
C PRO A 116 -1.59 12.19 -2.66
N LYS A 117 -0.50 12.49 -1.95
CA LYS A 117 0.15 13.80 -1.97
C LYS A 117 0.81 14.07 -3.33
N VAL A 118 1.51 13.08 -3.87
CA VAL A 118 2.14 13.16 -5.19
C VAL A 118 1.09 13.29 -6.29
N ALA A 119 0.01 12.50 -6.22
CA ALA A 119 -1.10 12.59 -7.18
C ALA A 119 -1.75 13.98 -7.16
N ASN A 120 -2.05 14.52 -5.97
CA ASN A 120 -2.61 15.86 -5.86
C ASN A 120 -1.63 16.95 -6.33
N TRP A 121 -0.33 16.79 -6.11
CA TRP A 121 0.67 17.72 -6.63
C TRP A 121 0.76 17.68 -8.16
N GLY A 122 0.73 16.48 -8.77
CA GLY A 122 0.69 16.32 -10.22
C GLY A 122 -0.52 17.00 -10.86
N ARG A 123 -1.70 16.86 -10.24
CA ARG A 123 -2.92 17.58 -10.64
C ARG A 123 -2.73 19.10 -10.62
N LEU A 124 -2.17 19.65 -9.53
CA LEU A 124 -1.94 21.09 -9.40
C LEU A 124 -0.95 21.66 -10.43
N GLN A 125 -0.18 20.81 -11.10
CA GLN A 125 0.75 21.17 -12.16
C GLN A 125 0.15 20.98 -13.57
N GLU A 126 -1.13 20.58 -13.68
CA GLU A 126 -1.82 20.26 -14.95
C GLU A 126 -1.11 19.17 -15.79
N ILE A 127 -0.31 18.32 -15.13
CA ILE A 127 0.42 17.23 -15.80
C ILE A 127 -0.51 16.03 -16.07
N TRP A 128 -1.69 16.02 -15.43
CA TRP A 128 -2.70 14.98 -15.48
C TRP A 128 -4.09 15.54 -15.20
#